data_AF-A0A286G2H6-F1
#
_entry.id   AF-A0A286G2H6-F1
#
_cell.length_a   1.000
_cell.length_b   1.000
_cell.length_c   1.000
_cell.angle_alpha   90.00
_cell.angle_beta   90.00
_cell.angle_gamma   90.00
#
_symmetry.space_group_name_H-M   'P 1'
#
loop_
_entity.id
_entity.type
_entity.pdbx_description
1 polymer ?
#
loop_
_entity_poly.entity_id
_entity_poly.type
_entity_poly.pdbx_seq_one_letter_code
_entity_poly.pdbx_strand_id
1 'polypeptide(L)'
;MISDQDALRVISTAIDRMGILCQGLDRTRFIDKFEKDWVFASAVSFQLVQIGELVSGMMAGGRTGRGRDAMPVAGHPEVDWQGFVDLSETLLDTPPRATPGPVWQQIEVELPTLAQAIRGLVR
;
A
#
# COMPACT_ATOMS: atom_id res chain seq x y z
N MET A 1 10.36 -10.24 -14.49
CA MET A 1 8.89 -10.26 -14.35
C MET A 1 8.61 -10.90 -12.99
N ILE A 2 7.91 -10.20 -12.09
CA ILE A 2 7.66 -10.64 -10.70
C ILE A 2 6.46 -11.60 -10.70
N SER A 3 6.54 -12.70 -9.94
CA SER A 3 5.39 -13.59 -9.72
C SER A 3 4.43 -12.98 -8.68
N ASP A 4 3.17 -13.41 -8.62
CA ASP A 4 2.21 -12.92 -7.61
C ASP A 4 2.70 -13.19 -6.18
N GLN A 5 3.39 -14.31 -5.95
CA GLN A 5 4.02 -14.61 -4.65
C GLN A 5 5.15 -13.64 -4.33
N ASP A 6 5.95 -13.24 -5.33
CA ASP A 6 6.97 -12.21 -5.13
C ASP A 6 6.33 -10.84 -4.91
N ALA A 7 5.22 -10.51 -5.58
CA ALA A 7 4.46 -9.29 -5.34
C ALA A 7 3.94 -9.23 -3.90
N LEU A 8 3.33 -10.32 -3.40
CA LEU A 8 2.85 -10.44 -2.02
C LEU A 8 3.99 -10.28 -1.00
N ARG A 9 5.18 -10.86 -1.26
CA ARG A 9 6.37 -10.68 -0.42
C ARG A 9 6.87 -9.24 -0.41
N VAL A 10 6.88 -8.58 -1.57
CA VAL A 10 7.28 -7.18 -1.68
C VAL A 10 6.30 -6.28 -0.95
N ILE A 11 4.99 -6.51 -1.09
CA ILE A 11 3.96 -5.77 -0.34
C ILE A 11 4.14 -5.98 1.16
N SER A 12 4.32 -7.23 1.62
CA SER A 12 4.56 -7.51 3.05
C SER A 12 5.78 -6.75 3.57
N THR A 13 6.88 -6.74 2.81
CA THR A 13 8.10 -6.02 3.17
C THR A 13 7.88 -4.51 3.22
N ALA A 14 7.09 -3.95 2.30
CA ALA A 14 6.74 -2.53 2.29
C ALA A 14 5.87 -2.15 3.51
N ILE A 15 4.93 -3.02 3.90
CA ILE A 15 4.12 -2.84 5.11
C ILE A 15 5.01 -2.84 6.37
N ASP A 16 5.94 -3.79 6.50
CA ASP A 16 6.86 -3.84 7.64
C ASP A 16 7.72 -2.57 7.73
N ARG A 17 8.21 -2.07 6.58
CA ARG A 17 8.94 -0.79 6.51
C ARG A 17 8.07 0.39 6.90
N MET A 18 6.79 0.41 6.51
CA MET A 18 5.85 1.43 6.95
C MET A 18 5.68 1.42 8.47
N GLY A 19 5.58 0.23 9.07
CA GLY A 19 5.53 0.07 10.53
C GLY A 19 6.75 0.67 11.24
N ILE A 20 7.95 0.49 10.68
CA ILE A 20 9.18 1.09 11.20
C ILE A 20 9.16 2.62 11.04
N LEU A 21 8.77 3.13 9.87
CA LEU A 21 8.68 4.58 9.61
C LEU A 21 7.71 5.28 10.57
N CYS A 22 6.61 4.63 10.91
CA CYS A 22 5.54 5.19 11.74
C CYS A 22 5.66 4.83 13.23
N GLN A 23 6.73 4.14 13.63
CA GLN A 23 6.87 3.63 14.99
C GLN A 23 6.80 4.76 16.03
N GLY A 24 5.86 4.65 16.98
CA GLY A 24 5.69 5.62 18.06
C GLY A 24 5.06 6.95 17.63
N LEU A 25 4.58 7.05 16.39
CA LEU A 25 3.79 8.19 15.92
C LEU A 25 2.31 7.93 16.17
N ASP A 26 1.66 8.86 16.86
CA ASP A 26 0.21 9.01 16.79
C ASP A 26 -0.17 9.85 15.56
N ARG A 27 -1.47 9.96 15.25
CA ARG A 27 -1.96 10.73 14.11
C ARG A 27 -1.42 12.16 14.07
N THR A 28 -1.43 12.85 15.22
CA THR A 28 -1.00 14.25 15.29
C THR A 28 0.49 14.39 14.97
N ARG A 29 1.34 13.54 15.57
CA ARG A 29 2.79 13.54 15.32
C ARG A 29 3.13 13.08 13.90
N PHE A 30 2.38 12.14 13.35
CA PHE A 30 2.53 11.70 11.97
C PHE A 30 2.27 12.86 11.01
N ILE A 31 1.11 13.52 11.11
CA ILE A 31 0.74 14.64 10.22
C ILE A 31 1.78 15.76 10.33
N ASP A 32 2.17 16.14 11.55
CA ASP A 32 3.17 17.19 11.76
C ASP A 32 4.51 16.85 11.10
N LYS A 33 4.98 15.61 11.27
CA LYS A 33 6.22 15.14 10.66
C LYS A 33 6.09 15.07 9.13
N PHE A 34 4.97 14.56 8.62
CA PHE A 34 4.69 14.42 7.19
C PHE A 34 4.71 15.77 6.47
N GLU A 35 4.09 16.80 7.04
CA GLU A 35 4.06 18.14 6.43
C GLU A 35 5.44 18.83 6.47
N LYS A 36 6.24 18.59 7.51
CA LYS A 36 7.51 19.31 7.73
C LYS A 36 8.73 18.61 7.14
N ASP A 37 8.74 17.28 7.06
CA ASP A 37 9.89 16.47 6.68
C ASP A 37 9.66 15.86 5.29
N TRP A 38 10.37 16.38 4.29
CA TRP A 38 10.16 15.98 2.89
C TRP A 38 10.62 14.54 2.66
N VAL A 39 11.70 14.14 3.34
CA VAL A 39 12.28 12.81 3.23
C VAL A 39 11.32 11.79 3.82
N PHE A 40 10.75 12.09 4.99
CA PHE A 40 9.71 11.26 5.60
C PHE A 40 8.48 11.13 4.71
N ALA A 41 7.92 12.26 4.23
CA ALA A 41 6.75 12.22 3.34
C ALA A 41 7.02 11.42 2.06
N SER A 42 8.18 11.65 1.43
CA SER A 42 8.57 10.92 0.22
C SER A 42 8.74 9.43 0.46
N ALA A 43 9.35 9.05 1.59
CA ALA A 43 9.54 7.64 1.95
C ALA A 43 8.20 6.93 2.19
N VAL A 44 7.29 7.57 2.92
CA VAL A 44 5.94 7.05 3.18
C VAL A 44 5.16 6.93 1.88
N SER A 45 5.07 8.01 1.09
CA SER A 45 4.34 8.00 -0.18
C SER A 45 4.90 6.98 -1.15
N PHE A 46 6.22 6.81 -1.21
CA PHE A 46 6.85 5.80 -2.05
C PHE A 46 6.45 4.36 -1.67
N GLN A 47 6.41 4.03 -0.37
CA GLN A 47 5.94 2.69 0.04
C GLN A 47 4.47 2.47 -0.34
N LEU A 48 3.61 3.47 -0.14
CA LEU A 48 2.18 3.42 -0.48
C LEU A 48 1.96 3.26 -1.99
N VAL A 49 2.71 4.01 -2.81
CA VAL A 49 2.69 3.87 -4.27
C VAL A 49 3.15 2.48 -4.71
N GLN A 50 4.24 1.98 -4.11
CA GLN A 50 4.73 0.63 -4.42
C GLN A 50 3.67 -0.45 -4.11
N ILE A 51 2.93 -0.31 -3.01
CA ILE A 51 1.84 -1.21 -2.65
C ILE A 51 0.71 -1.10 -3.66
N GLY A 52 0.23 0.11 -3.97
CA GLY A 52 -0.86 0.33 -4.91
C GLY A 52 -0.57 -0.16 -6.33
N GLU A 53 0.65 0.03 -6.83
CA GLU A 53 1.09 -0.49 -8.14
C GLU A 53 1.06 -2.02 -8.21
N LEU A 54 1.48 -2.69 -7.13
CA LEU A 54 1.46 -4.16 -7.06
C LEU A 54 0.02 -4.67 -6.90
N VAL A 55 -0.80 -4.00 -6.10
CA VAL A 55 -2.24 -4.28 -5.97
C VAL A 55 -2.95 -4.14 -7.31
N SER A 56 -2.74 -3.03 -8.03
CA SER A 56 -3.27 -2.79 -9.38
C SER A 56 -2.87 -3.91 -10.34
N GLY A 57 -1.59 -4.31 -10.32
CA GLY A 57 -1.09 -5.43 -11.12
C GLY A 57 -1.78 -6.76 -10.82
N MET A 58 -2.10 -7.04 -9.55
CA MET A 58 -2.83 -8.25 -9.13
C MET A 58 -4.32 -8.18 -9.52
N MET A 59 -4.98 -7.04 -9.33
CA MET A 59 -6.39 -6.83 -9.70
C MET A 59 -6.63 -6.97 -11.20
N ALA A 60 -5.69 -6.54 -12.04
CA ALA A 60 -5.77 -6.65 -13.49
C ALA A 60 -5.60 -8.08 -14.03
N GLY A 61 -5.51 -9.12 -13.18
CA GLY A 61 -5.27 -10.50 -13.60
C GLY A 61 -3.80 -10.77 -13.97
N GLY A 62 -2.88 -9.96 -13.43
CA GLY A 62 -1.46 -9.97 -13.78
C GLY A 62 -1.19 -9.21 -15.08
N ARG A 63 -0.01 -8.57 -15.18
CA ARG A 63 0.48 -7.84 -16.38
C ARG A 63 0.73 -8.75 -17.62
N THR A 64 0.12 -9.94 -17.70
CA THR A 64 0.46 -11.01 -18.67
C THR A 64 -0.59 -11.29 -19.74
N GLY A 65 -1.73 -10.59 -19.78
CA GLY A 65 -2.69 -10.70 -20.88
C GLY A 65 -3.28 -12.10 -21.11
N ARG A 66 -3.02 -13.06 -20.21
CA ARG A 66 -3.67 -14.35 -20.15
C ARG A 66 -4.57 -14.31 -18.95
N GLY A 67 -5.88 -14.50 -19.16
CA GLY A 67 -6.91 -14.55 -18.13
C GLY A 67 -6.68 -15.68 -17.14
N ARG A 68 -5.67 -15.53 -16.30
CA ARG A 68 -5.53 -16.21 -15.02
C ARG A 68 -6.26 -15.32 -14.04
N ASP A 69 -7.47 -15.75 -13.70
CA ASP A 69 -8.04 -15.64 -12.37
C ASP A 69 -7.47 -14.45 -11.56
N ALA A 70 -8.13 -13.30 -11.62
CA ALA A 70 -7.94 -12.16 -10.70
C ALA A 70 -8.29 -12.52 -9.23
N MET A 71 -8.09 -13.78 -8.87
CA MET A 71 -8.77 -14.55 -7.84
C MET A 71 -8.10 -14.55 -6.46
N PRO A 72 -6.92 -13.93 -6.19
CA PRO A 72 -6.53 -13.65 -4.80
C PRO A 72 -7.40 -12.55 -4.18
N VAL A 73 -7.82 -11.56 -4.96
CA VAL A 73 -8.54 -10.34 -4.51
C VAL A 73 -9.98 -10.65 -4.09
N ALA A 74 -10.70 -11.45 -4.89
CA ALA A 74 -12.10 -11.80 -4.63
C ALA A 74 -12.33 -12.60 -3.34
N GLY A 75 -11.28 -13.26 -2.81
CA GLY A 75 -11.34 -14.00 -1.56
C GLY A 75 -11.20 -13.15 -0.29
N HIS A 76 -10.89 -11.86 -0.43
CA HIS A 76 -10.63 -10.93 0.67
C HIS A 76 -11.43 -9.63 0.49
N PRO A 77 -12.77 -9.68 0.64
CA PRO A 77 -13.64 -8.51 0.51
C PRO A 77 -13.43 -7.46 1.60
N GLU A 78 -12.75 -7.81 2.70
CA GLU A 78 -12.38 -6.90 3.77
C GLU A 78 -11.28 -5.92 3.37
N VAL A 79 -10.51 -6.19 2.32
CA VAL A 79 -9.43 -5.32 1.84
C VAL A 79 -9.98 -4.33 0.82
N ASP A 80 -9.78 -3.03 1.06
CA ASP A 80 -10.09 -1.99 0.08
C ASP A 80 -9.01 -1.92 -1.03
N TRP A 81 -9.05 -2.90 -1.93
CA TRP A 81 -8.09 -3.01 -3.02
C TRP A 81 -8.09 -1.79 -3.94
N GLN A 82 -9.27 -1.25 -4.26
CA GLN A 82 -9.39 -0.08 -5.13
C GLN A 82 -8.84 1.17 -4.43
N GLY A 83 -9.10 1.34 -3.13
CA GLY A 83 -8.53 2.44 -2.35
C GLY A 83 -7.00 2.49 -2.37
N PHE A 84 -6.32 1.34 -2.39
CA PHE A 84 -4.86 1.29 -2.58
C PHE A 84 -4.41 1.80 -3.95
N VAL A 85 -5.15 1.47 -5.01
CA VAL A 85 -4.87 1.93 -6.37
C VAL A 85 -5.10 3.44 -6.47
N ASP A 86 -6.28 3.91 -6.07
CA ASP A 86 -6.68 5.32 -6.14
C ASP A 86 -5.73 6.23 -5.34
N LEU A 87 -5.31 5.78 -4.14
CA LEU A 87 -4.34 6.52 -3.35
C LEU A 87 -2.97 6.57 -4.02
N SER A 88 -2.52 5.48 -4.65
CA SER A 88 -1.23 5.47 -5.35
C SER A 88 -1.21 6.44 -6.54
N GLU A 89 -2.28 6.50 -7.33
CA GLU A 89 -2.43 7.46 -8.43
C GLU A 89 -2.42 8.90 -7.89
N THR A 90 -3.18 9.15 -6.82
CA THR A 90 -3.19 10.46 -6.14
C THR A 90 -1.79 10.87 -5.67
N LEU A 91 -1.02 9.94 -5.09
CA LEU A 91 0.33 10.22 -4.59
C LEU A 91 1.38 10.38 -5.69
N LEU A 92 1.14 9.83 -6.88
CA LEU A 92 1.99 10.06 -8.06
C LEU A 92 1.74 11.44 -8.68
N ASP A 93 0.49 11.89 -8.67
CA ASP A 93 0.07 13.15 -9.30
C ASP A 93 0.15 14.36 -8.36
N THR A 94 0.37 14.15 -7.06
CA THR A 94 0.45 15.21 -6.06
C THR A 94 1.82 15.29 -5.38
N PRO A 95 2.23 16.48 -4.90
CA PRO A 95 3.40 16.58 -4.04
C PRO A 95 3.24 15.67 -2.81
N PRO A 96 4.28 14.93 -2.37
CA PRO A 96 4.23 13.97 -1.27
C PRO A 96 3.55 14.46 0.01
N ARG A 97 3.51 15.77 0.28
CA ARG A 97 2.95 16.37 1.50
C ARG A 97 1.47 16.76 1.41
N ALA A 98 0.83 16.60 0.26
CA ALA A 98 -0.50 17.18 0.00
C ALA A 98 -1.65 16.42 0.69
N THR A 99 -1.45 15.15 1.04
CA THR A 99 -2.54 14.25 1.45
C THR A 99 -2.29 13.52 2.79
N PRO A 100 -1.88 14.20 3.87
CA PRO A 100 -1.49 13.54 5.12
C PRO A 100 -2.65 12.76 5.77
N GLY A 101 -3.89 13.25 5.66
CA GLY A 101 -5.08 12.61 6.21
C GLY A 101 -5.38 11.24 5.56
N PRO A 102 -5.62 11.19 4.23
CA PRO A 102 -5.80 9.94 3.51
C PRO A 102 -4.64 8.95 3.67
N VAL A 103 -3.39 9.46 3.65
CA VAL A 103 -2.21 8.63 3.88
C VAL A 103 -2.24 7.98 5.26
N TRP A 104 -2.57 8.74 6.31
CA TRP A 104 -2.68 8.20 7.67
C TRP A 104 -3.79 7.15 7.78
N GLN A 105 -4.95 7.40 7.17
CA GLN A 105 -6.04 6.42 7.15
C GLN A 105 -5.60 5.11 6.50
N GLN A 106 -4.88 5.18 5.37
CA GLN A 106 -4.36 3.98 4.73
C GLN A 106 -3.42 3.20 5.68
N ILE A 107 -2.57 3.91 6.42
CA ILE A 107 -1.59 3.30 7.32
C ILE A 107 -2.24 2.68 8.55
N GLU A 108 -3.18 3.40 9.18
CA GLU A 108 -3.78 3.00 10.46
C GLU A 108 -4.84 1.91 10.29
N VAL A 109 -5.56 1.91 9.16
CA VAL A 109 -6.73 1.03 8.96
C VAL A 109 -6.49 0.00 7.87
N GLU A 110 -6.13 0.45 6.67
CA GLU A 110 -6.13 -0.43 5.49
C GLU A 110 -4.89 -1.34 5.41
N LEU A 111 -3.70 -0.84 5.76
CA LEU A 111 -2.46 -1.63 5.74
C LEU A 111 -2.50 -2.84 6.69
N PRO A 112 -3.00 -2.73 7.95
CA PRO A 112 -3.20 -3.88 8.81
C PRO A 112 -4.12 -4.95 8.20
N THR A 113 -5.23 -4.53 7.59
CA THR A 113 -6.19 -5.43 6.93
C THR A 113 -5.55 -6.16 5.76
N LEU A 114 -4.82 -5.43 4.90
CA LEU A 114 -4.04 -6.00 3.80
C LEU A 114 -2.97 -6.97 4.31
N ALA A 115 -2.23 -6.62 5.36
CA ALA A 115 -1.22 -7.49 5.95
C ALA A 115 -1.80 -8.82 6.45
N GLN A 116 -2.98 -8.77 7.08
CA GLN A 116 -3.69 -9.96 7.54
C GLN A 116 -4.11 -10.86 6.37
N ALA A 117 -4.67 -10.28 5.30
CA ALA A 117 -5.02 -11.03 4.09
C ALA A 117 -3.80 -11.71 3.45
N ILE A 118 -2.69 -10.99 3.31
CA ILE A 118 -1.45 -11.51 2.71
C ILE A 118 -0.87 -12.71 3.47
N ARG A 119 -0.95 -12.72 4.81
CA ARG A 119 -0.48 -13.87 5.61
C ARG A 119 -1.20 -15.17 5.27
N GLY A 120 -2.44 -15.11 4.80
CA GLY A 120 -3.18 -16.29 4.33
C GLY A 120 -2.82 -16.73 2.91
N LEU A 121 -2.12 -15.90 2.15
CA LEU A 121 -1.84 -16.09 0.72
C LEU A 121 -0.39 -16.46 0.41
N VAL A 122 0.57 -16.09 1.26
CA VAL A 122 1.98 -16.46 1.13
C VAL A 122 2.19 -17.89 1.64
N ARG A 123 2.66 -18.78 0.76
CA ARG A 123 2.96 -20.20 1.08
C ARG A 123 4.45 -20.43 1.30
#